data_AF-A0A9Q0QP27-F1
#
_entry.id   AF-A0A9Q0QP27-F1
#
_cell.length_a   1.000
_cell.length_b   1.000
_cell.length_c   1.000
_cell.angle_alpha   90.00
_cell.angle_beta   90.00
_cell.angle_gamma   90.00
#
_symmetry.space_group_name_H-M   'P 1'
#
loop_
_entity.id
_entity.type
_entity.pdbx_description
1 polymer ?
#
loop_
_entity_poly.entity_id
_entity_poly.type
_entity_poly.pdbx_seq_one_letter_code
_entity_poly.pdbx_strand_id
1 'polypeptide(L)'
;MLEACQRFFDLTEEEKREYAEKHVLDPIRFGTSVNASLEKVFFWRDFLKIFVHPEFHSPVKPPGFGEISSKYCKRTREVARELLKGISESLGLEEHYIDNAMKLEKGIQFMVANLYPQCPQPQLAMGMPPHSDHGLLTLVIENAIGGLQIQHKGKWVQVNSLPNSFLVNTGDHLEILSNGKYKSVVHRAIVNGKMTRISLAMVQAPSFDTVRLVGIFSGLWRFARGHRKAGEERPEPATP
;
A
#
# COMPACT_ATOMS: atom_id res chain seq x y z
N MET A 1 5.68 15.97 7.51
CA MET A 1 4.80 15.18 6.61
C MET A 1 3.60 14.61 7.36
N LEU A 2 3.78 13.83 8.45
CA LEU A 2 2.64 13.31 9.24
C LEU A 2 1.67 14.40 9.70
N GLU A 3 2.17 15.54 10.15
CA GLU A 3 1.35 16.72 10.49
C GLU A 3 0.56 17.27 9.29
N ALA A 4 1.13 17.24 8.08
CA ALA A 4 0.40 17.66 6.88
C ALA A 4 -0.74 16.68 6.55
N CYS A 5 -0.52 15.37 6.76
CA CYS A 5 -1.59 14.37 6.67
C CYS A 5 -2.67 14.58 7.74
N GLN A 6 -2.28 14.86 9.00
CA GLN A 6 -3.22 15.17 10.07
C GLN A 6 -4.10 16.37 9.70
N ARG A 7 -3.49 17.47 9.27
CA ARG A 7 -4.23 18.67 8.82
C ARG A 7 -5.17 18.39 7.65
N PHE A 8 -4.86 17.42 6.79
CA PHE A 8 -5.79 16.98 5.75
C PHE A 8 -6.98 16.23 6.35
N PHE A 9 -6.75 15.32 7.30
CA PHE A 9 -7.84 14.59 7.93
C PHE A 9 -8.73 15.48 8.82
N ASP A 10 -8.19 16.57 9.35
CA ASP A 10 -8.90 17.60 10.11
C ASP A 10 -9.76 18.53 9.23
N LEU A 11 -9.64 18.45 7.90
CA LEU A 11 -10.55 19.15 6.99
C LEU A 11 -12.00 18.68 7.20
N THR A 12 -12.93 19.53 6.80
CA THR A 12 -14.36 19.19 6.82
C THR A 12 -14.66 18.01 5.90
N GLU A 13 -15.72 17.26 6.18
CA GLU A 13 -16.16 16.16 5.30
C GLU A 13 -16.46 16.64 3.88
N GLU A 14 -16.98 17.86 3.71
CA GLU A 14 -17.25 18.45 2.40
C GLU A 14 -15.96 18.64 1.59
N GLU A 15 -14.92 19.18 2.21
CA GLU A 15 -13.61 19.37 1.57
C GLU A 15 -12.93 18.03 1.25
N LYS A 16 -13.04 17.04 2.14
CA LYS A 16 -12.47 15.70 1.88
C LYS A 16 -13.25 14.95 0.80
N ARG A 17 -14.56 15.18 0.68
CA ARG A 17 -15.43 14.55 -0.34
C ARG A 17 -15.10 14.95 -1.77
N GLU A 18 -14.38 16.06 -1.99
CA GLU A 18 -13.82 16.39 -3.31
C GLU A 18 -12.95 15.26 -3.88
N TYR A 19 -12.32 14.48 -3.00
CA TYR A 19 -11.45 13.35 -3.33
C TYR A 19 -12.11 11.97 -3.08
N ALA A 20 -13.40 11.94 -2.76
CA ALA A 20 -14.11 10.69 -2.51
C ALA A 20 -14.14 9.80 -3.76
N GLU A 21 -14.10 8.48 -3.54
CA GLU A 21 -13.88 7.46 -4.55
C GLU A 21 -14.82 7.54 -5.77
N LYS A 22 -14.27 7.77 -6.97
CA LYS A 22 -14.99 7.62 -8.25
C LYS A 22 -14.43 6.47 -9.10
N HIS A 23 -13.11 6.34 -9.19
CA HIS A 23 -12.42 5.23 -9.88
C HIS A 23 -11.10 4.86 -9.19
N VAL A 24 -10.71 3.57 -9.25
CA VAL A 24 -9.52 3.09 -8.50
C VAL A 24 -8.18 3.67 -8.98
N LEU A 25 -8.15 4.14 -10.23
CA LEU A 25 -7.01 4.78 -10.88
C LEU A 25 -7.01 6.30 -10.74
N ASP A 26 -7.97 6.89 -10.00
CA ASP A 26 -7.97 8.32 -9.78
C ASP A 26 -6.66 8.74 -9.09
N PRO A 27 -6.03 9.84 -9.54
CA PRO A 27 -4.74 10.26 -9.02
C PRO A 27 -4.72 10.54 -7.52
N ILE A 28 -5.86 10.98 -6.97
CA ILE A 28 -6.08 11.26 -5.57
C ILE A 28 -7.37 10.58 -5.13
N ARG A 29 -7.31 9.83 -4.03
CA ARG A 29 -8.46 9.13 -3.45
C ARG A 29 -8.51 9.30 -1.95
N PHE A 30 -9.69 9.62 -1.44
CA PHE A 30 -10.04 9.61 -0.04
C PHE A 30 -11.19 8.63 0.20
N GLY A 31 -11.13 7.87 1.29
CA GLY A 31 -12.17 6.90 1.63
C GLY A 31 -11.96 6.24 2.99
N THR A 32 -12.95 5.47 3.43
CA THR A 32 -12.97 4.78 4.74
C THR A 32 -12.78 3.24 4.61
N SER A 33 -12.79 2.72 3.39
CA SER A 33 -12.62 1.29 3.09
C SER A 33 -12.09 1.12 1.67
N VAL A 34 -11.38 0.04 1.36
CA VAL A 34 -10.68 -0.11 0.06
C VAL A 34 -11.69 -0.14 -1.10
N ASN A 35 -12.88 -0.70 -0.86
CA ASN A 35 -14.05 -0.58 -1.71
C ASN A 35 -15.35 -0.67 -0.88
N ALA A 36 -15.88 0.48 -0.46
CA ALA A 36 -17.07 0.55 0.39
C ALA A 36 -18.31 -0.15 -0.20
N SER A 37 -18.39 -0.24 -1.53
CA SER A 37 -19.53 -0.82 -2.24
C SER A 37 -19.50 -2.35 -2.34
N LEU A 38 -18.33 -2.98 -2.18
CA LEU A 38 -18.15 -4.43 -2.31
C LEU A 38 -17.85 -5.12 -0.96
N GLU A 39 -17.46 -4.35 0.06
CA GLU A 39 -17.07 -4.90 1.35
C GLU A 39 -18.30 -5.15 2.25
N LYS A 40 -18.42 -6.40 2.74
CA LYS A 40 -19.43 -6.76 3.75
C LYS A 40 -19.04 -6.32 5.17
N VAL A 41 -17.77 -5.99 5.37
CA VAL A 41 -17.17 -5.60 6.66
C VAL A 41 -16.26 -4.41 6.38
N PHE A 42 -16.53 -3.29 7.04
CA PHE A 42 -15.73 -2.08 6.92
C PHE A 42 -14.55 -2.12 7.89
N PHE A 43 -13.45 -1.46 7.51
CA PHE A 43 -12.27 -1.32 8.35
C PHE A 43 -12.29 0.02 9.09
N TRP A 44 -11.74 0.04 10.30
CA TRP A 44 -11.72 1.22 11.17
C TRP A 44 -10.58 2.17 10.78
N ARG A 45 -10.68 2.73 9.57
CA ARG A 45 -9.59 3.50 8.94
C ARG A 45 -10.09 4.43 7.84
N ASP A 46 -9.73 5.69 7.93
CA ASP A 46 -9.76 6.61 6.79
C ASP A 46 -8.40 6.64 6.09
N PHE A 47 -8.39 6.82 4.78
CA PHE A 47 -7.15 6.91 4.02
C PHE A 47 -7.19 8.03 2.98
N LEU A 48 -6.01 8.57 2.69
CA LEU A 48 -5.72 9.42 1.54
C LEU A 48 -4.62 8.76 0.72
N LYS A 49 -4.94 8.34 -0.50
CA LYS A 49 -4.01 7.78 -1.48
C LYS A 49 -3.73 8.81 -2.58
N ILE A 50 -2.47 8.99 -2.93
CA ILE A 50 -2.03 9.95 -3.93
C ILE A 50 -0.96 9.31 -4.80
N PHE A 51 -1.16 9.29 -6.12
CA PHE A 51 -0.09 9.01 -7.07
C PHE A 51 0.86 10.22 -7.14
N VAL A 52 2.15 9.98 -6.94
CA VAL A 52 3.18 11.04 -6.84
C VAL A 52 4.34 10.82 -7.83
N HIS A 53 4.23 9.79 -8.67
CA HIS A 53 5.12 9.49 -9.79
C HIS A 53 4.45 8.52 -10.76
N PRO A 54 4.69 8.64 -12.08
CA PRO A 54 5.60 9.58 -12.74
C PRO A 54 5.12 11.03 -12.75
N GLU A 55 3.82 11.25 -12.62
CA GLU A 55 3.22 12.57 -12.46
C GLU A 55 2.95 12.85 -10.97
N PHE A 56 3.21 14.09 -10.55
CA PHE A 56 2.97 14.51 -9.18
C PHE A 56 1.56 15.07 -9.02
N HIS A 57 0.76 14.42 -8.19
CA HIS A 57 -0.55 14.91 -7.78
C HIS A 57 -0.55 15.29 -6.30
N SER A 58 -1.44 16.21 -5.92
CA SER A 58 -1.62 16.64 -4.53
C SER A 58 -2.98 17.29 -4.35
N PRO A 59 -3.61 17.15 -3.17
CA PRO A 59 -4.74 18.00 -2.83
C PRO A 59 -4.30 19.47 -2.71
N VAL A 60 -5.24 20.38 -2.98
CA VAL A 60 -5.01 21.83 -2.87
C VAL A 60 -5.06 22.28 -1.40
N LYS A 61 -5.88 21.59 -0.60
CA LYS A 61 -6.00 21.80 0.85
C LYS A 61 -5.41 20.62 1.61
N PRO A 62 -4.83 20.85 2.80
CA PRO A 62 -4.59 22.15 3.42
C PRO A 62 -3.44 22.92 2.72
N PRO A 63 -3.35 24.25 2.88
CA PRO A 63 -2.24 25.03 2.33
C PRO A 63 -0.87 24.46 2.70
N GLY A 64 0.03 24.42 1.70
CA GLY A 64 1.37 23.86 1.82
C GLY A 64 1.46 22.34 1.76
N PHE A 65 0.35 21.60 1.66
CA PHE A 65 0.39 20.13 1.54
C PHE A 65 1.20 19.68 0.31
N GLY A 66 0.95 20.30 -0.84
CA GLY A 66 1.64 19.95 -2.10
C GLY A 66 3.14 20.17 -2.06
N GLU A 67 3.61 21.28 -1.48
CA GLU A 67 5.03 21.56 -1.35
C GLU A 67 5.74 20.55 -0.45
N ILE A 68 5.17 20.29 0.74
CA ILE A 68 5.72 19.34 1.71
C ILE A 68 5.73 17.92 1.14
N SER A 69 4.61 17.49 0.53
CA SER A 69 4.48 16.16 -0.06
C SER A 69 5.41 15.97 -1.25
N SER A 70 5.54 16.95 -2.15
CA SER A 70 6.47 16.89 -3.29
C SER A 70 7.90 16.64 -2.84
N LYS A 71 8.40 17.45 -1.89
CA LYS A 71 9.75 17.30 -1.35
C LYS A 71 9.94 15.95 -0.65
N TYR A 72 8.96 15.53 0.14
CA TYR A 72 9.02 14.26 0.87
C TYR A 72 9.00 13.04 -0.07
N CYS A 73 8.14 13.04 -1.08
CA CYS A 73 8.01 11.94 -2.05
C CYS A 73 9.29 11.78 -2.87
N LYS A 74 9.90 12.89 -3.32
CA LYS A 74 11.19 12.86 -4.00
C LYS A 74 12.29 12.24 -3.13
N ARG A 75 12.44 12.70 -1.88
CA ARG A 75 13.47 12.17 -0.96
C ARG A 75 13.25 10.69 -0.61
N THR A 76 12.01 10.28 -0.38
CA THR A 76 11.71 8.85 -0.09
C THR A 76 11.90 7.95 -1.30
N ARG A 77 11.69 8.46 -2.53
CA ARG A 77 12.05 7.75 -3.76
C ARG A 77 13.57 7.56 -3.88
N GLU A 78 14.36 8.61 -3.59
CA GLU A 78 15.83 8.51 -3.55
C GLU A 78 16.28 7.42 -2.57
N VAL A 79 15.77 7.43 -1.34
CA VAL A 79 16.07 6.38 -0.33
C VAL A 79 15.70 4.99 -0.84
N ALA A 80 14.51 4.83 -1.43
CA ALA A 80 14.08 3.53 -1.92
C ALA A 80 14.93 3.03 -3.10
N ARG A 81 15.39 3.91 -4.00
CA ARG A 81 16.33 3.53 -5.07
C ARG A 81 17.67 3.06 -4.50
N GLU A 82 18.21 3.75 -3.49
CA GLU A 82 19.45 3.31 -2.83
C GLU A 82 19.30 1.94 -2.16
N LEU A 83 18.18 1.67 -1.49
CA LEU A 83 17.91 0.34 -0.94
C LEU A 83 17.82 -0.74 -2.03
N LEU A 84 17.21 -0.44 -3.17
CA LEU A 84 17.11 -1.38 -4.30
C LEU A 84 18.46 -1.68 -4.95
N LYS A 85 19.42 -0.74 -4.91
CA LYS A 85 20.80 -1.01 -5.33
C LYS A 85 21.48 -2.04 -4.43
N GLY A 86 21.46 -1.79 -3.12
CA GLY A 86 22.04 -2.74 -2.16
C GLY A 86 21.36 -4.12 -2.20
N ILE A 87 20.05 -4.15 -2.47
CA ILE A 87 19.34 -5.41 -2.71
C ILE A 87 19.83 -6.10 -3.99
N SER A 88 20.04 -5.37 -5.09
CA SER A 88 20.59 -5.92 -6.33
C SER A 88 21.96 -6.57 -6.10
N GLU A 89 22.87 -5.85 -5.44
CA GLU A 89 24.21 -6.34 -5.12
C GLU A 89 24.17 -7.56 -4.20
N SER A 90 23.31 -7.56 -3.17
CA SER A 90 23.16 -8.70 -2.25
C SER A 90 22.66 -9.98 -2.94
N LEU A 91 21.99 -9.83 -4.09
CA LEU A 91 21.53 -10.94 -4.93
C LEU A 91 22.61 -11.41 -5.92
N GLY A 92 23.78 -10.76 -5.95
CA GLY A 92 24.86 -11.01 -6.90
C GLY A 92 24.60 -10.40 -8.28
N LEU A 93 23.78 -9.35 -8.35
CA LEU A 93 23.42 -8.65 -9.59
C LEU A 93 24.18 -7.32 -9.68
N GLU A 94 24.18 -6.72 -10.87
CA GLU A 94 24.69 -5.37 -11.08
C GLU A 94 23.89 -4.35 -10.24
N GLU A 95 24.57 -3.29 -9.75
CA GLU A 95 24.04 -2.28 -8.81
C GLU A 95 22.65 -1.75 -9.25
N HIS A 96 22.49 -1.45 -10.54
CA HIS A 96 21.25 -0.90 -11.09
C HIS A 96 20.32 -1.94 -11.72
N TYR A 97 20.53 -3.24 -11.48
CA TYR A 97 19.75 -4.29 -12.12
C TYR A 97 18.25 -4.15 -11.88
N ILE A 98 17.81 -4.02 -10.62
CA ILE A 98 16.37 -3.95 -10.30
C ILE A 98 15.76 -2.67 -10.85
N ASP A 99 16.48 -1.55 -10.78
CA ASP A 99 16.03 -0.26 -11.31
C ASP A 99 15.72 -0.35 -12.82
N ASN A 100 16.68 -0.87 -13.57
CA ASN A 100 16.58 -1.07 -15.01
C ASN A 100 15.51 -2.10 -15.37
N ALA A 101 15.49 -3.24 -14.68
CA ALA A 101 14.54 -4.32 -14.94
C ALA A 101 13.08 -3.90 -14.69
N MET A 102 12.85 -3.07 -13.68
CA MET A 102 11.52 -2.59 -13.27
C MET A 102 11.14 -1.23 -13.88
N LYS A 103 12.05 -0.64 -14.68
CA LYS A 103 11.90 0.65 -15.37
C LYS A 103 11.55 1.78 -14.40
N LEU A 104 12.26 1.90 -13.27
CA LEU A 104 11.86 2.78 -12.17
C LEU A 104 11.90 4.27 -12.50
N GLU A 105 12.61 4.68 -13.55
CA GLU A 105 12.52 6.05 -14.07
C GLU A 105 11.08 6.44 -14.41
N LYS A 106 10.33 5.53 -15.04
CA LYS A 106 8.87 5.62 -15.26
C LYS A 106 8.08 4.73 -14.30
N GLY A 107 8.68 4.42 -13.15
CA GLY A 107 8.06 3.61 -12.12
C GLY A 107 6.84 4.30 -11.53
N ILE A 108 6.18 3.62 -10.61
CA ILE A 108 5.04 4.17 -9.89
C ILE A 108 5.47 4.41 -8.45
N GLN A 109 5.17 5.60 -7.94
CA GLN A 109 5.17 5.86 -6.51
C GLN A 109 3.81 6.41 -6.13
N PHE A 110 3.23 5.86 -5.08
CA PHE A 110 2.06 6.45 -4.44
C PHE A 110 2.27 6.50 -2.93
N MET A 111 1.71 7.54 -2.33
CA MET A 111 1.64 7.67 -0.88
C MET A 111 0.25 7.25 -0.40
N VAL A 112 0.18 6.61 0.76
CA VAL A 112 -1.06 6.29 1.46
C VAL A 112 -0.95 6.77 2.90
N ALA A 113 -1.60 7.89 3.21
CA ALA A 113 -1.82 8.29 4.58
C ALA A 113 -3.03 7.52 5.12
N ASN A 114 -2.89 6.93 6.30
CA ASN A 114 -3.94 6.18 6.96
C ASN A 114 -4.17 6.78 8.34
N LEU A 115 -5.43 7.11 8.66
CA LEU A 115 -5.88 7.54 9.97
C LEU A 115 -6.77 6.46 10.58
N TYR A 116 -6.43 6.06 11.80
CA TYR A 116 -7.17 5.09 12.59
C TYR A 116 -7.72 5.82 13.81
N PRO A 117 -9.01 6.19 13.84
CA PRO A 117 -9.61 6.85 14.99
C PRO A 117 -9.56 5.96 16.23
N GLN A 118 -9.76 6.56 17.41
CA GLN A 118 -10.01 5.80 18.64
C GLN A 118 -11.21 4.86 18.42
N CYS A 119 -11.03 3.57 18.70
CA CYS A 119 -12.06 2.56 18.54
C CYS A 119 -12.65 2.17 19.91
N PRO A 120 -13.98 2.25 20.11
CA PRO A 120 -14.60 1.89 21.38
C PRO A 120 -14.53 0.38 21.68
N GLN A 121 -14.44 -0.45 20.65
CA GLN A 121 -14.37 -1.92 20.76
C GLN A 121 -13.22 -2.47 19.90
N PRO A 122 -11.95 -2.17 20.24
CA PRO A 122 -10.80 -2.49 19.38
C PRO A 122 -10.58 -3.99 19.16
N GLN A 123 -11.13 -4.84 20.01
CA GLN A 123 -11.12 -6.30 19.88
C GLN A 123 -12.09 -6.83 18.80
N LEU A 124 -13.06 -6.03 18.37
CA LEU A 124 -14.06 -6.38 17.35
C LEU A 124 -13.79 -5.70 16.00
N ALA A 125 -12.78 -4.83 15.92
CA ALA A 125 -12.49 -4.01 14.76
C ALA A 125 -11.04 -4.20 14.28
N MET A 126 -10.81 -3.85 13.02
CA MET A 126 -9.47 -3.89 12.42
C MET A 126 -9.27 -2.66 11.55
N GLY A 127 -8.07 -2.09 11.58
CA GLY A 127 -7.73 -0.93 10.77
C GLY A 127 -7.37 -1.31 9.33
N MET A 128 -6.61 -2.39 9.16
CA MET A 128 -6.34 -3.01 7.86
C MET A 128 -6.27 -4.52 8.00
N PRO A 129 -6.87 -5.29 7.06
CA PRO A 129 -6.84 -6.74 7.08
C PRO A 129 -5.42 -7.28 6.87
N PRO A 130 -5.18 -8.57 7.20
CA PRO A 130 -3.98 -9.28 6.74
C PRO A 130 -3.81 -9.17 5.23
N HIS A 131 -2.67 -8.64 4.78
CA HIS A 131 -2.30 -8.53 3.37
C HIS A 131 -0.79 -8.48 3.22
N SER A 132 -0.30 -8.64 2.00
CA SER A 132 1.07 -8.29 1.62
C SER A 132 1.04 -7.05 0.72
N ASP A 133 2.16 -6.32 0.67
CA ASP A 133 2.25 -5.12 -0.16
C ASP A 133 2.52 -5.50 -1.61
N HIS A 134 1.73 -4.96 -2.53
CA HIS A 134 2.09 -4.97 -3.95
C HIS A 134 3.26 -4.00 -4.20
N GLY A 135 4.10 -4.28 -5.20
CA GLY A 135 5.24 -3.43 -5.51
C GLY A 135 6.56 -4.03 -5.05
N LEU A 136 7.59 -3.19 -4.97
CA LEU A 136 8.97 -3.58 -4.64
C LEU A 136 9.27 -3.33 -3.16
N LEU A 137 9.07 -2.09 -2.71
CA LEU A 137 9.34 -1.65 -1.34
C LEU A 137 8.25 -0.70 -0.86
N THR A 138 7.95 -0.76 0.42
CA THR A 138 7.12 0.22 1.13
C THR A 138 7.92 0.82 2.28
N LEU A 139 8.03 2.15 2.31
CA LEU A 139 8.62 2.88 3.43
C LEU A 139 7.48 3.44 4.29
N VAL A 140 7.44 3.09 5.57
CA VAL A 140 6.38 3.48 6.50
C VAL A 140 6.93 4.32 7.64
N ILE A 141 6.23 5.42 7.94
CA ILE A 141 6.38 6.17 9.19
C ILE A 141 5.04 6.26 9.93
N GLU A 142 5.08 6.44 11.24
CA GLU A 142 3.89 6.57 12.08
C GLU A 142 4.09 7.61 13.20
N ASN A 143 2.99 8.06 13.80
CA ASN A 143 2.98 9.04 14.89
C ASN A 143 3.34 8.45 16.26
N ALA A 144 4.26 7.48 16.31
CA ALA A 144 4.68 6.73 17.50
C ALA A 144 3.55 5.96 18.23
N ILE A 145 2.37 5.85 17.61
CA ILE A 145 1.29 5.02 18.11
C ILE A 145 1.34 3.70 17.34
N GLY A 146 1.67 2.64 18.06
CA GLY A 146 1.74 1.29 17.50
C GLY A 146 0.40 0.80 16.96
N GLY A 147 0.45 -0.27 16.18
CA GLY A 147 -0.73 -0.88 15.58
C GLY A 147 -0.41 -1.78 14.40
N LEU A 148 0.77 -1.62 13.81
CA LEU A 148 1.26 -2.56 12.80
C LEU A 148 1.64 -3.90 13.44
N GLN A 149 1.14 -4.99 12.85
CA GLN A 149 1.55 -6.34 13.18
C GLN A 149 1.98 -7.08 11.92
N ILE A 150 3.10 -7.81 12.02
CA ILE A 150 3.62 -8.67 10.95
C ILE A 150 3.42 -10.14 11.33
N GLN A 151 3.20 -11.00 10.34
CA GLN A 151 3.13 -12.42 10.54
C GLN A 151 4.54 -13.02 10.48
N HIS A 152 5.00 -13.59 11.59
CA HIS A 152 6.31 -14.24 11.68
C HIS A 152 6.17 -15.60 12.37
N LYS A 153 6.58 -16.67 11.67
CA LYS A 153 6.53 -18.06 12.18
C LYS A 153 5.15 -18.44 12.75
N GLY A 154 4.09 -18.09 12.01
CA GLY A 154 2.70 -18.39 12.39
C GLY A 154 2.13 -17.51 13.50
N LYS A 155 2.87 -16.52 14.00
CA LYS A 155 2.43 -15.61 15.07
C LYS A 155 2.38 -14.16 14.57
N TRP A 156 1.46 -13.39 15.13
CA TRP A 156 1.42 -11.94 14.94
C TRP A 156 2.41 -11.27 15.89
N VAL A 157 3.34 -10.51 15.33
CA VAL A 157 4.36 -9.77 16.08
C VAL A 157 4.08 -8.28 15.90
N GLN A 158 3.96 -7.55 17.00
CA GLN A 158 3.83 -6.10 16.96
C GLN A 158 5.16 -5.45 16.57
N VAL A 159 5.10 -4.52 15.62
CA VAL A 159 6.25 -3.72 15.22
C VAL A 159 6.18 -2.39 15.97
N ASN A 160 7.27 -2.05 16.66
CA ASN A 160 7.41 -0.75 17.31
C ASN A 160 8.39 0.09 16.48
N SER A 161 7.92 1.21 15.94
CA SER A 161 8.79 2.13 15.21
C SER A 161 9.79 2.80 16.14
N LEU A 162 11.05 2.86 15.70
CA LEU A 162 12.08 3.65 16.38
C LEU A 162 11.89 5.13 16.02
N PRO A 163 12.20 6.07 16.92
CA PRO A 163 12.23 7.49 16.59
C PRO A 163 13.12 7.77 15.38
N ASN A 164 12.67 8.66 14.47
CA ASN A 164 13.40 9.06 13.27
C ASN A 164 13.79 7.90 12.34
N SER A 165 12.99 6.83 12.30
CA SER A 165 13.23 5.68 11.43
C SER A 165 12.12 5.50 10.40
N PHE A 166 12.47 4.83 9.30
CA PHE A 166 11.53 4.20 8.40
C PHE A 166 11.44 2.72 8.75
N LEU A 167 10.23 2.19 8.82
CA LEU A 167 10.03 0.77 8.62
C LEU A 167 10.02 0.50 7.12
N VAL A 168 10.80 -0.47 6.67
CA VAL A 168 10.85 -0.87 5.25
C VAL A 168 10.31 -2.28 5.10
N ASN A 169 9.27 -2.42 4.28
CA ASN A 169 8.70 -3.71 3.91
C ASN A 169 9.06 -4.03 2.46
N THR A 170 9.33 -5.30 2.18
CA THR A 170 9.44 -5.83 0.82
C THR A 170 8.07 -6.22 0.29
N GLY A 171 7.81 -5.94 -1.00
CA GLY A 171 6.55 -6.24 -1.66
C GLY A 171 6.62 -7.44 -2.61
N ASP A 172 5.46 -7.84 -3.11
CA ASP A 172 5.26 -9.05 -3.92
C ASP A 172 6.12 -9.07 -5.19
N HIS A 173 6.30 -7.92 -5.86
CA HIS A 173 7.11 -7.86 -7.09
C HIS A 173 8.59 -8.09 -6.80
N LEU A 174 9.10 -7.66 -5.64
CA LEU A 174 10.47 -7.93 -5.24
C LEU A 174 10.67 -9.38 -4.83
N GLU A 175 9.67 -9.99 -4.17
CA GLU A 175 9.70 -11.43 -3.89
C GLU A 175 9.79 -12.23 -5.19
N ILE A 176 8.94 -11.90 -6.18
CA ILE A 176 8.95 -12.55 -7.49
C ILE A 176 10.31 -12.35 -8.19
N LEU A 177 10.79 -11.11 -8.27
CA LEU A 177 12.04 -10.77 -8.96
C LEU A 177 13.26 -11.46 -8.34
N SER A 178 13.26 -11.61 -7.02
CA SER A 178 14.34 -12.27 -6.27
C SER A 178 14.19 -13.79 -6.20
N ASN A 179 13.19 -14.37 -6.89
CA ASN A 179 12.85 -15.79 -6.84
C ASN A 179 12.67 -16.28 -5.39
N GLY A 180 11.94 -15.52 -4.58
CA GLY A 180 11.62 -15.90 -3.21
C GLY A 180 12.71 -15.62 -2.16
N LYS A 181 13.85 -15.02 -2.53
CA LYS A 181 14.93 -14.71 -1.56
C LYS A 181 14.54 -13.57 -0.61
N TYR A 182 13.90 -12.52 -1.13
CA TYR A 182 13.26 -11.49 -0.33
C TYR A 182 11.78 -11.84 -0.16
N LYS A 183 11.27 -11.78 1.07
CA LYS A 183 9.91 -12.23 1.39
C LYS A 183 8.95 -11.07 1.56
N SER A 184 7.86 -11.08 0.81
CA SER A 184 6.72 -10.20 1.02
C SER A 184 5.95 -10.68 2.26
N VAL A 185 6.09 -9.93 3.36
CA VAL A 185 5.56 -10.36 4.65
C VAL A 185 4.10 -9.94 4.80
N VAL A 186 3.26 -10.91 5.14
CA VAL A 186 1.86 -10.64 5.51
C VAL A 186 1.81 -9.80 6.77
N HIS A 187 1.08 -8.70 6.73
CA HIS A 187 0.95 -7.75 7.83
C HIS A 187 -0.48 -7.20 7.92
N ARG A 188 -0.82 -6.62 9.07
CA ARG A 188 -2.14 -6.02 9.35
C ARG A 188 -2.00 -4.80 10.23
N ALA A 189 -3.03 -3.96 10.28
CA ALA A 189 -3.11 -2.85 11.23
C ALA A 189 -4.26 -3.08 12.22
N ILE A 190 -3.94 -3.19 13.51
CA ILE A 190 -4.91 -3.21 14.59
C ILE A 190 -5.23 -1.78 15.05
N VAL A 191 -6.37 -1.63 15.70
CA VAL A 191 -6.82 -0.35 16.28
C VAL A 191 -6.78 -0.40 17.80
N ASN A 192 -6.89 0.77 18.42
CA ASN A 192 -6.89 0.91 19.88
C ASN A 192 -7.96 1.93 20.32
N GLY A 193 -8.37 1.88 21.58
CA GLY A 193 -9.37 2.78 22.14
C GLY A 193 -8.83 4.01 22.87
N LYS A 194 -7.52 4.28 22.80
CA LYS A 194 -6.87 5.32 23.61
C LYS A 194 -6.44 6.53 22.79
N MET A 195 -5.89 6.33 21.60
CA MET A 195 -5.30 7.39 20.79
C MET A 195 -5.48 7.12 19.29
N THR A 196 -5.68 8.21 18.54
CA THR A 196 -5.73 8.18 17.07
C THR A 196 -4.35 7.88 16.50
N ARG A 197 -4.23 6.82 15.70
CA ARG A 197 -2.99 6.48 15.00
C ARG A 197 -2.98 7.08 13.60
N ILE A 198 -1.86 7.64 13.18
CA ILE A 198 -1.61 8.00 11.79
C ILE A 198 -0.35 7.29 11.31
N SER A 199 -0.44 6.68 10.13
CA SER A 199 0.71 6.15 9.42
C SER A 199 0.73 6.62 7.97
N LEU A 200 1.93 6.83 7.44
CA LEU A 200 2.17 7.18 6.06
C LEU A 200 3.03 6.10 5.40
N ALA A 201 2.48 5.44 4.39
CA ALA A 201 3.17 4.46 3.56
C ALA A 201 3.57 5.07 2.21
N MET A 202 4.82 4.89 1.82
CA MET A 202 5.37 5.29 0.52
C MET A 202 5.71 4.03 -0.27
N VAL A 203 4.84 3.67 -1.22
CA VAL A 203 4.99 2.44 -2.00
C VAL A 203 5.73 2.73 -3.30
N GLN A 204 6.76 1.94 -3.59
CA GLN A 204 7.45 1.94 -4.88
C GLN A 204 7.03 0.71 -5.68
N ALA A 205 6.59 0.91 -6.92
CA ALA A 205 6.20 -0.15 -7.81
C ALA A 205 6.84 0.03 -9.21
N PRO A 206 6.96 -1.06 -9.99
CA PRO A 206 7.42 -0.99 -11.36
C PRO A 206 6.52 -0.11 -12.24
N SER A 207 7.03 0.29 -13.41
CA SER A 207 6.20 0.93 -14.43
C SER A 207 5.06 -0.01 -14.89
N PHE A 208 3.92 0.56 -15.31
CA PHE A 208 2.83 -0.22 -15.92
C PHE A 208 3.29 -0.97 -17.19
N ASP A 209 4.30 -0.43 -17.89
CA ASP A 209 4.87 -1.04 -19.11
C ASP A 209 5.91 -2.13 -18.82
N THR A 210 6.05 -2.56 -17.57
CA THR A 210 6.98 -3.61 -17.18
C THR A 210 6.39 -4.98 -17.50
N VAL A 211 6.66 -5.45 -18.72
CA VAL A 211 6.15 -6.72 -19.29
C VAL A 211 6.67 -7.98 -18.56
N ARG A 212 7.75 -7.87 -17.77
CA ARG A 212 8.43 -9.03 -17.16
C ARG A 212 7.67 -9.74 -16.04
N LEU A 213 6.64 -9.14 -15.45
CA LEU A 213 5.86 -9.78 -14.39
C LEU A 213 4.64 -10.56 -14.90
N VAL A 214 4.20 -10.30 -16.14
CA VAL A 214 2.92 -10.83 -16.68
C VAL A 214 2.93 -12.35 -16.87
N GLY A 215 4.09 -13.00 -16.97
CA GLY A 215 4.20 -14.46 -17.03
C GLY A 215 3.63 -15.17 -15.78
N ILE A 216 3.58 -14.48 -14.64
CA ILE A 216 3.09 -15.02 -13.36
C ILE A 216 1.67 -14.49 -13.02
N PHE A 217 1.24 -13.36 -13.63
CA PHE A 217 0.02 -12.64 -13.25
C PHE A 217 -1.21 -12.86 -14.15
N SER A 218 -1.16 -13.77 -15.14
CA SER A 218 -2.35 -14.10 -15.95
C SER A 218 -3.52 -14.68 -15.13
N GLY A 219 -3.26 -15.17 -13.91
CA GLY A 219 -4.29 -15.69 -12.99
C GLY A 219 -4.97 -14.63 -12.10
N LEU A 220 -4.24 -13.61 -11.62
CA LEU A 220 -4.76 -12.66 -10.62
C LEU A 220 -5.51 -11.46 -11.21
N TRP A 221 -5.26 -11.11 -12.47
CA TRP A 221 -6.02 -10.06 -13.17
C TRP A 221 -7.49 -10.40 -13.42
N ARG A 222 -7.90 -11.67 -13.23
CA ARG A 222 -9.30 -12.09 -13.35
C ARG A 222 -10.19 -11.64 -12.19
N PHE A 223 -9.63 -11.26 -11.05
CA PHE A 223 -10.43 -10.85 -9.89
C PHE A 223 -10.96 -9.40 -9.99
N ALA A 224 -10.33 -8.56 -10.83
CA ALA A 224 -10.73 -7.16 -11.04
C ALA A 224 -11.79 -6.97 -12.15
N ARG A 225 -12.12 -8.02 -12.92
CA ARG A 225 -13.26 -8.01 -13.84
C ARG A 225 -14.34 -8.93 -13.27
N GLY A 226 -15.30 -8.34 -12.58
CA GLY A 226 -16.54 -9.02 -12.26
C GLY A 226 -17.19 -9.55 -13.53
N HIS A 227 -17.03 -10.85 -13.78
CA HIS A 227 -17.89 -11.59 -14.69
C HIS A 227 -18.15 -12.98 -14.12
N ARG A 228 -19.45 -13.23 -13.99
CA ARG A 228 -20.09 -14.52 -13.78
C ARG A 228 -19.55 -15.52 -14.80
N LYS A 229 -19.29 -16.75 -14.36
CA LYS A 229 -19.68 -17.92 -15.15
C LYS A 229 -20.72 -18.69 -14.35
N ALA A 230 -21.96 -18.60 -14.81
CA ALA A 230 -22.98 -19.60 -14.57
C ALA A 230 -22.76 -20.75 -15.56
N GLY A 231 -22.93 -21.98 -15.08
CA GLY A 231 -23.25 -23.15 -15.91
C GLY A 231 -22.10 -23.75 -16.71
N GLU A 232 -21.44 -24.76 -16.16
CA GLU A 232 -20.97 -25.90 -16.96
C GLU A 232 -21.45 -27.16 -16.24
N GLU A 233 -22.33 -27.87 -16.94
CA GLU A 233 -23.04 -29.08 -16.53
C GLU A 233 -22.05 -30.22 -16.27
N ARG A 234 -22.31 -31.02 -15.23
CA ARG A 234 -21.66 -32.32 -15.04
C ARG A 234 -22.31 -33.34 -15.99
N PRO A 235 -21.55 -34.17 -16.72
CA PRO A 235 -22.12 -35.32 -17.38
C PRO A 235 -22.43 -36.42 -16.35
N GLU A 236 -23.62 -37.00 -16.45
CA GLU A 236 -24.04 -38.19 -15.71
C GLU A 236 -23.11 -39.39 -16.01
N PRO A 237 -22.76 -40.22 -15.02
CA PRO A 237 -22.21 -41.54 -15.30
C PRO A 237 -23.34 -42.54 -15.58
N ALA A 238 -23.23 -43.19 -16.74
CA ALA A 238 -24.09 -44.28 -17.18
C ALA A 238 -24.14 -45.42 -16.15
N THR A 239 -25.35 -45.93 -15.94
CA THR A 239 -25.67 -47.22 -15.30
C THR A 239 -25.07 -48.40 -16.07
N PRO A 240 -24.88 -49.51 -15.35
CA PRO A 240 -25.34 -50.82 -15.78
C PRO A 240 -26.75 -51.11 -15.26
#